data_AF-A0A0B2QKL1-F1
#
_entry.id   AF-A0A0B2QKL1-F1
#
_cell.length_a   1.000
_cell.length_b   1.000
_cell.length_c   1.000
_cell.angle_alpha   90.00
_cell.angle_beta   90.00
_cell.angle_gamma   90.00
#
_symmetry.space_group_name_H-M   'P 1'
#
loop_
_entity.id
_entity.type
_entity.pdbx_description
1 polymer ?
#
loop_
_entity_poly.entity_id
_entity_poly.type
_entity_poly.pdbx_seq_one_letter_code
_entity_poly.pdbx_strand_id
1 'polypeptide(L)'
;MEDQCGGNGKHMNTNTNTNSNGYVDTSKAERAVWLMKCPPLVSRSLRAPPSDPSRPVAKVVVSIDPLNSNDDDSPPQFTMELAGTEAGHIPRCYVMDMSKDFIPMSVFSDTPQGKISVEGKILNKFDMRPHNQTLELYGKLCRERTNKYMVKSRQIQVIDNDSGAHMRPMPGMISFSTSGPSEKKKSPAKATDTKRTRRDRGEMEEIVFKLFERQPNWSLRNLIQETDQPEQFLKDILKDLCVYNNKGTNQGTYELKPEYRKSGD
;
A
#
# COMPACT_ATOMS: atom_id res chain seq x y z
N MET A 1 -62.97 -38.74 25.89
CA MET A 1 -62.19 -39.86 26.44
C MET A 1 -60.85 -39.81 25.72
N GLU A 2 -60.02 -38.80 26.01
CA GLU A 2 -59.11 -38.72 27.18
C GLU A 2 -58.13 -39.92 27.13
N ASP A 3 -56.82 -39.73 26.94
CA ASP A 3 -55.96 -38.97 27.84
C ASP A 3 -54.83 -38.16 27.18
N GLN A 4 -54.51 -37.03 27.83
CA GLN A 4 -53.26 -36.29 27.75
C GLN A 4 -52.17 -36.99 28.58
N CYS A 5 -50.91 -36.86 28.17
CA CYS A 5 -49.80 -36.66 29.11
C CYS A 5 -48.66 -35.89 28.43
N GLY A 6 -48.38 -34.69 28.95
CA GLY A 6 -47.20 -33.91 28.63
C GLY A 6 -45.96 -34.37 29.41
N GLY A 7 -44.78 -33.97 28.94
CA GLY A 7 -43.51 -34.23 29.60
C GLY A 7 -42.43 -33.28 29.10
N ASN A 8 -42.29 -32.16 29.79
CA ASN A 8 -41.32 -31.10 29.58
C ASN A 8 -39.92 -31.58 30.00
N GLY A 9 -38.94 -31.52 29.11
CA GLY A 9 -37.56 -31.91 29.37
C GLY A 9 -36.58 -30.92 28.76
N LYS A 10 -36.45 -29.74 29.41
CA LYS A 10 -35.36 -28.79 29.13
C LYS A 10 -34.02 -29.44 29.50
N HIS A 11 -33.30 -29.96 28.51
CA HIS A 11 -31.86 -30.15 28.65
C HIS A 11 -31.14 -28.88 28.21
N MET A 12 -30.86 -28.01 29.19
CA MET A 12 -29.73 -27.10 29.09
C MET A 12 -28.48 -27.97 29.03
N ASN A 13 -27.86 -28.04 27.85
CA ASN A 13 -26.48 -28.48 27.74
C ASN A 13 -25.65 -27.25 27.36
N THR A 14 -25.24 -26.49 28.37
CA THR A 14 -24.11 -25.57 28.27
C THR A 14 -22.85 -26.42 28.14
N ASN A 15 -22.55 -26.84 26.92
CA ASN A 15 -21.25 -27.38 26.60
C ASN A 15 -20.51 -26.33 25.78
N THR A 16 -19.79 -25.46 26.48
CA THR A 16 -18.73 -24.62 25.91
C THR A 16 -17.58 -25.55 25.51
N ASN A 17 -17.73 -26.20 24.36
CA ASN A 17 -16.64 -26.91 23.71
C ASN A 17 -16.28 -26.11 22.46
N THR A 18 -15.23 -25.30 22.60
CA THR A 18 -14.53 -24.64 21.50
C THR A 18 -13.83 -25.72 20.68
N ASN A 19 -14.62 -26.43 19.88
CA ASN A 19 -14.11 -27.32 18.85
C ASN A 19 -14.71 -26.80 17.55
N SER A 20 -13.87 -26.19 16.71
CA SER A 20 -14.16 -25.80 15.34
C SER A 20 -14.39 -27.06 14.50
N ASN A 21 -15.45 -27.79 14.80
CA ASN A 21 -15.98 -28.82 13.91
C ASN A 21 -16.58 -28.08 12.72
N GLY A 22 -16.20 -28.48 11.51
CA GLY A 22 -16.68 -27.96 10.23
C GLY A 22 -18.16 -28.26 9.97
N TYR A 23 -19.01 -28.03 10.96
CA TYR A 23 -20.45 -28.16 10.88
C TYR A 23 -21.04 -26.86 10.33
N VAL A 24 -21.89 -26.99 9.31
CA VAL A 24 -22.62 -25.88 8.71
C VAL A 24 -24.00 -25.83 9.36
N ASP A 25 -24.36 -24.68 9.94
CA ASP A 25 -25.71 -24.45 10.47
C ASP A 25 -26.71 -24.29 9.33
N THR A 26 -27.67 -25.22 9.22
CA THR A 26 -28.66 -25.29 8.13
C THR A 26 -30.05 -24.82 8.54
N SER A 27 -30.21 -24.21 9.73
CA SER A 27 -31.51 -23.82 10.28
C SER A 27 -32.34 -22.88 9.37
N LYS A 28 -31.68 -22.11 8.50
CA LYS A 28 -32.34 -21.20 7.54
C LYS A 28 -32.28 -21.70 6.10
N ALA A 29 -31.93 -22.96 5.85
CA ALA A 29 -31.71 -23.47 4.50
C ALA A 29 -32.94 -23.33 3.58
N GLU A 30 -34.16 -23.41 4.12
CA GLU A 30 -35.40 -23.25 3.35
C GLU A 30 -35.90 -21.80 3.26
N ARG A 31 -35.18 -20.83 3.85
CA ARG A 31 -35.57 -19.41 3.78
C ARG A 31 -35.45 -18.90 2.35
N ALA A 32 -36.51 -18.34 1.82
CA ALA A 32 -36.48 -17.66 0.52
C ALA A 32 -35.77 -16.30 0.63
N VAL A 33 -34.81 -16.07 -0.28
CA VAL A 33 -34.04 -14.83 -0.38
C VAL A 33 -34.11 -14.29 -1.80
N TRP A 34 -34.11 -12.97 -1.95
CA TRP A 34 -34.01 -12.31 -3.25
C TRP A 34 -32.59 -11.88 -3.53
N LEU A 35 -32.12 -12.12 -4.75
CA LEU A 35 -30.83 -11.63 -5.25
C LEU A 35 -31.08 -10.46 -6.19
N MET A 36 -30.36 -9.36 -5.97
CA MET A 36 -30.53 -8.16 -6.78
C MET A 36 -29.19 -7.65 -7.29
N LYS A 37 -29.02 -7.61 -8.61
CA LYS A 37 -27.90 -6.93 -9.26
C LYS A 37 -28.23 -5.44 -9.38
N CYS A 38 -27.47 -4.59 -8.68
CA CYS A 38 -27.72 -3.15 -8.65
C CYS A 38 -26.57 -2.34 -9.29
N PRO A 39 -26.87 -1.19 -9.93
CA PRO A 39 -25.84 -0.27 -10.38
C PRO A 39 -24.92 0.18 -9.23
N PRO A 40 -23.62 0.44 -9.46
CA PRO A 40 -22.67 0.79 -8.40
C PRO A 40 -23.02 2.04 -7.57
N LEU A 41 -23.90 2.91 -8.08
CA LEU A 41 -24.37 4.07 -7.32
C LEU A 41 -25.40 3.67 -6.26
N VAL A 42 -26.24 2.69 -6.56
CA VAL A 42 -27.29 2.18 -5.68
C VAL A 42 -26.65 1.47 -4.50
N SER A 43 -25.71 0.55 -4.76
CA SER A 43 -24.99 -0.18 -3.71
C SER A 43 -24.20 0.75 -2.78
N ARG A 44 -23.62 1.83 -3.32
CA ARG A 44 -22.96 2.87 -2.51
C ARG A 44 -23.94 3.64 -1.63
N SER A 45 -25.09 4.01 -2.17
CA SER A 45 -26.16 4.67 -1.41
C SER A 45 -26.66 3.80 -0.25
N LEU A 46 -26.87 2.51 -0.50
CA LEU A 46 -27.35 1.55 0.52
C LEU A 46 -26.29 1.17 1.56
N ARG A 47 -25.00 1.40 1.28
CA ARG A 47 -23.91 1.15 2.24
C ARG A 47 -23.81 2.24 3.30
N ALA A 48 -24.28 3.46 3.02
CA ALA A 48 -24.27 4.53 4.00
C ALA A 48 -25.31 4.21 5.09
N PRO A 49 -24.92 4.08 6.37
CA PRO A 49 -25.87 3.86 7.44
C PRO A 49 -26.82 5.07 7.52
N PRO A 50 -28.15 4.87 7.62
CA PRO A 50 -29.05 5.97 7.84
C PRO A 50 -28.72 6.62 9.19
N SER A 51 -28.83 7.96 9.26
CA SER A 51 -28.62 8.72 10.51
C SER A 51 -29.56 8.28 11.64
N ASP A 52 -30.69 7.67 11.26
CA ASP A 52 -31.68 7.09 12.14
C ASP A 52 -31.98 5.65 11.64
N PRO A 53 -31.77 4.60 12.46
CA PRO A 53 -32.04 3.22 12.08
C PRO A 53 -33.51 2.93 11.76
N SER A 54 -34.43 3.81 12.18
CA SER A 54 -35.86 3.70 11.86
C SER A 54 -36.21 4.22 10.46
N ARG A 55 -35.32 5.00 9.82
CA ARG A 55 -35.59 5.61 8.52
C ARG A 55 -35.30 4.59 7.40
N PRO A 56 -36.29 4.25 6.54
CA PRO A 56 -36.06 3.33 5.44
C PRO A 56 -35.08 3.93 4.42
N VAL A 57 -34.14 3.11 3.94
CA VAL A 57 -33.14 3.51 2.94
C VAL A 57 -33.65 3.38 1.49
N ALA A 58 -34.66 2.53 1.28
CA ALA A 58 -35.29 2.31 0.00
C ALA A 58 -36.70 1.73 0.19
N LYS A 59 -37.55 1.89 -0.82
CA LYS A 59 -38.89 1.31 -0.91
C LYS A 59 -38.96 0.45 -2.17
N VAL A 60 -39.38 -0.80 -2.03
CA VAL A 60 -39.69 -1.68 -3.17
C VAL A 60 -41.21 -1.64 -3.40
N VAL A 61 -41.62 -1.44 -4.64
CA VAL A 61 -43.02 -1.38 -5.06
C VAL A 61 -43.27 -2.49 -6.07
N VAL A 62 -44.29 -3.30 -5.81
CA VAL A 62 -44.81 -4.31 -6.73
C VAL A 62 -46.13 -3.79 -7.27
N SER A 63 -46.19 -3.59 -8.59
CA SER A 63 -47.41 -3.21 -9.28
C SER A 63 -47.97 -4.43 -10.00
N ILE A 64 -49.23 -4.73 -9.70
CA ILE A 64 -49.98 -5.85 -10.29
C ILE A 64 -51.17 -5.22 -11.01
N ASP A 65 -51.30 -5.48 -12.30
CA ASP A 65 -52.48 -5.09 -13.08
C ASP A 65 -53.52 -6.22 -12.99
N PRO A 66 -54.63 -6.05 -12.26
CA PRO A 66 -55.61 -7.11 -12.07
C PRO A 66 -56.42 -7.42 -13.33
N LEU A 67 -56.42 -6.53 -14.33
CA LEU A 67 -57.16 -6.71 -15.58
C LEU A 67 -56.36 -7.50 -16.63
N ASN A 68 -55.04 -7.58 -16.45
CA ASN A 68 -54.15 -8.43 -17.21
C ASN A 68 -53.79 -9.65 -16.36
N SER A 69 -54.68 -10.64 -16.38
CA SER A 69 -54.55 -11.83 -15.55
C SER A 69 -53.39 -12.70 -16.01
N ASN A 70 -52.23 -12.60 -15.35
CA ASN A 70 -51.18 -13.63 -15.20
C ASN A 70 -50.82 -14.53 -16.41
N ASP A 71 -51.07 -14.11 -17.63
CA ASP A 71 -50.48 -14.71 -18.81
C ASP A 71 -49.03 -14.22 -18.92
N ASP A 72 -48.17 -15.04 -19.53
CA ASP A 72 -46.73 -14.83 -19.70
C ASP A 72 -46.37 -13.48 -20.37
N ASP A 73 -47.38 -12.78 -20.90
CA ASP A 73 -47.36 -11.48 -21.55
C ASP A 73 -47.31 -10.26 -20.60
N SER A 74 -47.62 -10.40 -19.29
CA SER A 74 -47.62 -9.24 -18.37
C SER A 74 -47.19 -9.57 -16.93
N PRO A 75 -45.90 -9.88 -16.69
CA PRO A 75 -45.41 -10.16 -15.34
C PRO A 75 -45.55 -8.96 -14.40
N PRO A 76 -45.67 -9.19 -13.07
CA PRO A 76 -45.73 -8.12 -12.07
C PRO A 76 -44.52 -7.18 -12.21
N GLN A 77 -44.78 -5.87 -12.18
CA GLN A 77 -43.74 -4.87 -12.34
C GLN A 77 -43.13 -4.54 -10.98
N PHE A 78 -41.83 -4.76 -10.85
CA PHE A 78 -41.08 -4.41 -9.65
C PHE A 78 -40.30 -3.12 -9.88
N THR A 79 -40.42 -2.19 -8.94
CA THR A 79 -39.63 -0.95 -8.94
C THR A 79 -39.05 -0.68 -7.55
N MET A 80 -37.95 0.05 -7.50
CA MET A 80 -37.32 0.47 -6.26
C MET A 80 -37.08 1.98 -6.27
N GLU A 81 -37.47 2.63 -5.18
CA GLU A 81 -37.27 4.05 -4.93
C GLU A 81 -36.27 4.22 -3.78
N LEU A 82 -35.17 4.94 -4.02
CA LEU A 82 -34.15 5.24 -3.01
C LEU A 82 -34.53 6.46 -2.16
N ALA A 83 -34.34 6.39 -0.84
CA ALA A 83 -34.67 7.47 0.10
C ALA A 83 -33.62 8.62 0.13
N GLY A 84 -32.53 8.50 -0.63
CA GLY A 84 -31.37 9.39 -0.56
C GLY A 84 -31.64 10.82 -1.03
N THR A 85 -31.24 11.78 -0.20
CA THR A 85 -31.34 13.24 -0.42
C THR A 85 -30.08 13.83 -1.05
N GLU A 86 -29.40 13.12 -1.96
CA GLU A 86 -28.08 13.53 -2.43
C GLU A 86 -28.15 14.09 -3.87
N ALA A 87 -27.82 15.38 -4.00
CA ALA A 87 -27.44 16.15 -5.20
C ALA A 87 -28.08 15.76 -6.55
N GLY A 88 -29.21 16.39 -6.89
CA GLY A 88 -29.68 16.86 -8.22
C GLY A 88 -29.63 16.00 -9.49
N HIS A 89 -28.88 14.90 -9.54
CA HIS A 89 -28.52 14.18 -10.76
C HIS A 89 -28.51 12.65 -10.62
N ILE A 90 -28.84 12.11 -9.44
CA ILE A 90 -28.87 10.67 -9.20
C ILE A 90 -30.29 10.14 -9.45
N PRO A 91 -30.47 9.11 -10.29
CA PRO A 91 -31.78 8.49 -10.43
C PRO A 91 -32.27 7.93 -9.10
N ARG A 92 -33.52 8.24 -8.77
CA ARG A 92 -34.17 7.77 -7.53
C ARG A 92 -34.99 6.50 -7.75
N CYS A 93 -35.56 6.36 -8.93
CA CYS A 93 -36.41 5.25 -9.30
C CYS A 93 -35.67 4.29 -10.24
N TYR A 94 -35.75 3.01 -9.92
CA TYR A 94 -35.16 1.92 -10.69
C TYR A 94 -36.22 0.87 -10.96
N VAL A 95 -36.19 0.28 -12.16
CA VAL A 95 -36.99 -0.90 -12.48
C VAL A 95 -36.16 -2.14 -12.11
N MET A 96 -36.83 -3.15 -11.57
CA MET A 96 -36.24 -4.44 -11.23
C MET A 96 -36.80 -5.49 -12.18
N ASP A 97 -36.01 -5.90 -13.16
CA ASP A 97 -36.42 -6.93 -14.12
C ASP A 97 -36.12 -8.31 -13.51
N MET A 98 -37.13 -9.18 -13.40
CA MET A 98 -36.97 -10.52 -12.85
C MET A 98 -36.32 -11.45 -13.89
N SER A 99 -35.20 -12.07 -13.54
CA SER A 99 -34.59 -13.14 -14.34
C SER A 99 -35.43 -14.42 -14.22
N LYS A 100 -35.87 -14.97 -15.35
CA LYS A 100 -36.53 -16.29 -15.40
C LYS A 100 -35.52 -17.44 -15.39
N ASP A 101 -34.34 -17.22 -15.98
CA ASP A 101 -33.30 -18.25 -16.12
C ASP A 101 -32.11 -17.96 -15.21
N PHE A 102 -31.98 -18.70 -14.10
CA PHE A 102 -30.78 -18.70 -13.27
C PHE A 102 -30.55 -20.06 -12.59
N ILE A 103 -29.28 -20.36 -12.32
CA ILE A 103 -28.86 -21.60 -11.65
C ILE A 103 -29.31 -21.53 -10.18
N PRO A 104 -29.85 -22.61 -9.58
CA PRO A 104 -30.17 -22.64 -8.16
C PRO A 104 -28.97 -22.22 -7.30
N MET A 105 -29.19 -21.28 -6.38
CA MET A 105 -28.15 -20.71 -5.52
C MET A 105 -28.59 -20.69 -4.06
N SER A 106 -27.63 -20.86 -3.15
CA SER A 106 -27.81 -20.73 -1.70
C SER A 106 -26.86 -19.68 -1.15
N VAL A 107 -27.32 -18.96 -0.14
CA VAL A 107 -26.55 -17.91 0.54
C VAL A 107 -25.90 -18.52 1.78
N PHE A 108 -24.61 -18.27 1.95
CA PHE A 108 -23.86 -18.65 3.15
C PHE A 108 -23.34 -17.39 3.83
N SER A 109 -23.28 -17.43 5.16
CA SER A 109 -22.62 -16.42 5.98
C SER A 109 -21.48 -17.07 6.75
N ASP A 110 -20.39 -16.33 6.88
CA ASP A 110 -19.26 -16.68 7.74
C ASP A 110 -19.07 -15.56 8.76
N THR A 111 -18.84 -15.96 10.00
CA THR A 111 -18.58 -15.04 11.10
C THR A 111 -17.08 -14.95 11.34
N PRO A 112 -16.55 -13.85 11.91
CA PRO A 112 -15.12 -13.76 12.24
C PRO A 112 -14.60 -14.87 13.18
N GLN A 113 -15.52 -15.58 13.84
CA GLN A 113 -15.25 -16.72 14.73
C GLN A 113 -15.15 -18.05 13.96
N GLY A 114 -15.29 -18.05 12.63
CA GLY A 114 -15.22 -19.24 11.78
C GLY A 114 -16.48 -20.11 11.78
N LYS A 115 -17.61 -19.59 12.27
CA LYS A 115 -18.90 -20.28 12.19
C LYS A 115 -19.55 -20.01 10.84
N ILE A 116 -19.80 -21.08 10.08
CA ILE A 116 -20.48 -21.05 8.77
C ILE A 116 -21.96 -21.42 8.95
N SER A 117 -22.86 -20.65 8.32
CA SER A 117 -24.30 -20.92 8.28
C SER A 117 -24.90 -20.73 6.90
N VAL A 118 -25.90 -21.55 6.55
CA VAL A 118 -26.78 -21.34 5.39
C VAL A 118 -27.83 -20.31 5.76
N GLU A 119 -27.95 -19.23 4.99
CA GLU A 119 -28.91 -18.15 5.21
C GLU A 119 -30.21 -18.29 4.41
N GLY A 120 -30.20 -19.10 3.34
CA GLY A 120 -31.37 -19.37 2.53
C GLY A 120 -31.08 -19.76 1.08
N LYS A 121 -32.14 -19.95 0.31
CA LYS A 121 -32.13 -20.23 -1.13
C LYS A 121 -32.61 -19.01 -1.92
N ILE A 122 -31.97 -18.75 -3.04
CA ILE A 122 -32.33 -17.63 -3.92
C ILE A 122 -33.58 -18.03 -4.72
N LEU A 123 -34.70 -17.36 -4.45
CA LEU A 123 -35.99 -17.63 -5.10
C LEU A 123 -36.19 -16.74 -6.33
N ASN A 124 -35.91 -15.44 -6.20
CA ASN A 124 -36.04 -14.48 -7.28
C ASN A 124 -34.71 -13.77 -7.48
N LYS A 125 -34.30 -13.66 -8.74
CA LYS A 125 -33.14 -12.86 -9.16
C LYS A 125 -33.63 -11.65 -9.94
N PHE A 126 -33.15 -10.48 -9.57
CA PHE A 126 -33.51 -9.20 -10.20
C PHE A 126 -32.29 -8.52 -10.79
N ASP A 127 -32.43 -8.01 -12.01
CA ASP A 127 -31.49 -7.10 -12.64
C ASP A 127 -32.07 -5.68 -12.61
N MET A 128 -31.38 -4.76 -11.94
CA MET A 128 -31.86 -3.40 -11.74
C MET A 128 -31.36 -2.48 -12.84
N ARG A 129 -32.28 -1.68 -13.42
CA ARG A 129 -31.98 -0.64 -14.40
C ARG A 129 -32.58 0.71 -13.99
N PRO A 130 -31.97 1.84 -14.38
CA PRO A 130 -32.56 3.15 -14.18
C PRO A 130 -33.95 3.21 -14.83
N HIS A 131 -34.90 3.87 -14.18
CA HIS A 131 -36.22 4.09 -14.75
C HIS A 131 -36.14 5.00 -15.99
N ASN A 132 -37.04 4.82 -16.96
CA ASN A 132 -36.98 5.48 -18.27
C ASN A 132 -36.97 7.02 -18.15
N GLN A 133 -37.74 7.57 -17.22
CA GLN A 133 -37.80 9.02 -16.97
C GLN A 133 -36.46 9.62 -16.51
N THR A 134 -35.55 8.79 -15.97
CA THR A 134 -34.27 9.24 -15.42
C THR A 134 -33.06 8.71 -16.20
N LEU A 135 -33.30 8.13 -17.38
CA LEU A 135 -32.28 7.50 -18.19
C LEU A 135 -31.25 8.50 -18.74
N GLU A 136 -31.69 9.71 -19.13
CA GLU A 136 -30.79 10.75 -19.66
C GLU A 136 -29.80 11.23 -18.59
N LEU A 137 -30.28 11.47 -17.37
CA LEU A 137 -29.45 11.88 -16.23
C LEU A 137 -28.43 10.79 -15.88
N TYR A 138 -28.85 9.53 -15.88
CA TYR A 138 -27.94 8.40 -15.70
C TYR A 138 -26.90 8.30 -16.82
N GLY A 139 -27.29 8.58 -18.07
CA GLY A 139 -26.39 8.63 -19.22
C GLY A 139 -25.31 9.70 -19.07
N LYS A 140 -25.68 10.91 -18.64
CA LYS A 140 -24.73 11.99 -18.31
C LYS A 140 -23.74 11.55 -17.23
N LEU A 141 -24.22 10.95 -16.15
CA LEU A 141 -23.40 10.42 -15.06
C LEU A 141 -22.42 9.33 -15.54
N CYS A 142 -22.85 8.44 -16.44
CA CYS A 142 -21.97 7.42 -17.01
C CYS A 142 -20.87 8.03 -17.88
N ARG A 143 -21.21 9.04 -18.71
CA ARG A 143 -20.23 9.77 -19.54
C ARG A 143 -19.22 10.53 -18.68
N GLU A 144 -19.68 11.21 -17.63
CA GLU A 144 -18.81 11.94 -16.70
C GLU A 144 -17.82 10.99 -16.02
N ARG A 145 -18.26 9.81 -15.58
CA ARG A 145 -17.38 8.77 -15.03
C ARG A 145 -16.34 8.32 -16.05
N THR A 146 -16.76 7.99 -17.26
CA THR A 146 -15.84 7.58 -18.33
C THR A 146 -14.81 8.67 -18.60
N ASN A 147 -15.24 9.94 -18.70
CA ASN A 147 -14.33 11.07 -18.88
C ASN A 147 -13.33 11.18 -17.73
N LYS A 148 -13.81 11.15 -16.48
CA LYS A 148 -12.96 11.18 -15.28
C LYS A 148 -11.92 10.07 -15.24
N TYR A 149 -12.28 8.86 -15.68
CA TYR A 149 -11.34 7.73 -15.76
C TYR A 149 -10.45 7.74 -17.00
N MET A 150 -10.85 8.40 -18.09
CA MET A 150 -10.04 8.59 -19.29
C MET A 150 -8.95 9.66 -19.10
N VAL A 151 -9.09 10.55 -18.12
CA VAL A 151 -8.02 11.47 -17.73
C VAL A 151 -6.86 10.68 -17.14
N LYS A 152 -5.77 10.54 -17.91
CA LYS A 152 -4.53 9.91 -17.44
C LYS A 152 -3.94 10.79 -16.33
N SER A 153 -3.99 10.32 -15.08
CA SER A 153 -3.36 11.00 -13.94
C SER A 153 -1.83 10.99 -14.03
N ARG A 154 -1.26 10.04 -14.77
CA ARG A 154 0.17 9.94 -15.03
C ARG A 154 0.53 10.67 -16.32
N GLN A 155 1.32 11.71 -16.20
CA GLN A 155 1.97 12.37 -17.34
C GLN A 155 3.37 11.80 -17.51
N ILE A 156 3.71 11.41 -18.75
CA ILE A 156 5.08 11.10 -19.11
C ILE A 156 5.79 12.44 -19.25
N GLN A 157 6.75 12.71 -18.37
CA GLN A 157 7.64 13.85 -18.51
C GLN A 157 8.80 13.43 -19.41
N VAL A 158 8.95 14.12 -20.54
CA VAL A 158 10.15 13.98 -21.37
C VAL A 158 11.28 14.70 -20.66
N ILE A 159 12.38 13.98 -20.41
CA ILE A 159 13.58 14.57 -19.83
C ILE A 159 14.24 15.37 -20.95
N ASP A 160 14.19 16.70 -20.86
CA ASP A 160 14.75 17.62 -21.86
C ASP A 160 16.28 17.47 -22.00
N ASN A 161 16.94 17.00 -20.95
CA ASN A 161 18.39 16.84 -20.89
C ASN A 161 18.81 15.39 -21.21
N ASP A 162 18.60 14.95 -22.44
CA ASP A 162 19.01 13.63 -22.99
C ASP A 162 20.53 13.52 -23.23
N SER A 163 21.34 14.19 -22.39
CA SER A 163 22.77 13.95 -22.39
C SER A 163 23.00 12.55 -21.81
N GLY A 164 23.45 11.62 -22.67
CA GLY A 164 23.68 10.21 -22.33
C GLY A 164 24.64 9.93 -21.16
N ALA A 165 25.12 10.95 -20.46
CA ALA A 165 25.83 10.86 -19.19
C ALA A 165 24.92 10.37 -18.03
N HIS A 166 23.63 10.72 -18.01
CA HIS A 166 22.69 10.29 -16.95
C HIS A 166 21.98 8.95 -17.26
N MET A 167 22.04 8.50 -18.52
CA MET A 167 21.37 7.29 -19.00
C MET A 167 22.28 6.05 -19.03
N ARG A 168 23.57 6.20 -18.67
CA ARG A 168 24.50 5.09 -18.55
C ARG A 168 24.51 4.57 -17.11
N PRO A 169 24.43 3.25 -16.89
CA PRO A 169 24.66 2.68 -15.56
C PRO A 169 26.04 3.13 -15.07
N MET A 170 26.10 3.75 -13.89
CA MET A 170 27.36 4.08 -13.25
C MET A 170 28.13 2.77 -12.99
N PRO A 171 29.35 2.61 -13.52
CA PRO A 171 30.18 1.45 -13.20
C PRO A 171 30.43 1.41 -11.69
N GLY A 172 30.01 0.33 -11.01
CA GLY A 172 30.33 0.06 -9.60
C GLY A 172 29.17 0.06 -8.59
N MET A 173 27.94 0.35 -8.99
CA MET A 173 26.79 0.36 -8.07
C MET A 173 25.90 -0.88 -8.24
N ILE A 174 26.45 -2.05 -7.92
CA ILE A 174 25.67 -3.27 -7.63
C ILE A 174 25.92 -3.60 -6.16
N SER A 175 25.11 -3.03 -5.27
CA SER A 175 24.94 -3.59 -3.93
C SER A 175 23.52 -3.31 -3.46
N PHE A 176 22.70 -4.36 -3.52
CA PHE A 176 21.39 -4.41 -2.90
C PHE A 176 21.54 -4.53 -1.37
N SER A 177 20.59 -3.94 -0.64
CA SER A 177 20.34 -4.03 0.82
C SER A 177 21.27 -3.16 1.70
N THR A 178 20.83 -2.38 2.70
CA THR A 178 19.77 -2.56 3.71
C THR A 178 19.30 -1.19 4.26
N SER A 179 18.10 -1.20 4.83
CA SER A 179 17.35 -0.11 5.47
C SER A 179 18.00 0.47 6.74
N GLY A 180 18.00 1.81 6.86
CA GLY A 180 18.21 2.55 8.12
C GLY A 180 18.00 4.07 7.96
N PRO A 181 17.42 4.79 8.95
CA PRO A 181 17.04 6.20 8.78
C PRO A 181 18.25 7.12 8.95
N SER A 182 18.78 7.65 7.85
CA SER A 182 19.88 8.62 7.89
C SER A 182 19.35 10.03 8.04
N GLU A 183 19.58 10.62 9.21
CA GLU A 183 19.42 12.03 9.49
C GLU A 183 20.19 12.91 8.49
N LYS A 184 19.58 14.07 8.23
CA LYS A 184 20.05 15.14 7.35
C LYS A 184 21.55 15.44 7.54
N LYS A 185 22.37 15.10 6.55
CA LYS A 185 23.65 15.79 6.32
C LYS A 185 23.90 16.03 4.82
N LYS A 186 23.78 17.31 4.49
CA LYS A 186 24.39 18.10 3.41
C LYS A 186 24.85 17.36 2.15
N SER A 187 24.21 17.77 1.04
CA SER A 187 24.64 17.73 -0.35
C SER A 187 26.14 17.47 -0.59
N PRO A 188 26.53 16.52 -1.47
CA PRO A 188 27.90 16.41 -1.92
C PRO A 188 28.19 17.62 -2.81
N ALA A 189 29.06 18.50 -2.31
CA ALA A 189 29.70 19.53 -3.10
C ALA A 189 30.49 18.84 -4.23
N LYS A 190 30.35 19.42 -5.42
CA LYS A 190 31.12 19.13 -6.63
C LYS A 190 32.55 18.74 -6.27
N ALA A 191 32.96 17.53 -6.66
CA ALA A 191 34.36 17.16 -6.73
C ALA A 191 35.02 18.16 -7.69
N THR A 192 35.73 19.13 -7.12
CA THR A 192 36.73 19.87 -7.85
C THR A 192 37.86 18.89 -8.09
N ASP A 193 38.02 18.51 -9.36
CA ASP A 193 39.20 17.85 -9.89
C ASP A 193 40.37 18.83 -9.76
N THR A 194 40.85 19.00 -8.52
CA THR A 194 42.09 19.70 -8.25
C THR A 194 43.17 18.69 -8.59
N LYS A 195 43.74 18.88 -9.77
CA LYS A 195 45.04 18.33 -10.16
C LYS A 195 45.98 18.46 -8.95
N ARG A 196 46.14 17.38 -8.19
CA ARG A 196 46.99 17.33 -6.99
C ARG A 196 48.43 17.47 -7.45
N THR A 197 48.91 18.71 -7.51
CA THR A 197 50.31 19.00 -7.80
C THR A 197 51.13 18.43 -6.65
N ARG A 198 52.06 17.52 -6.97
CA ARG A 198 53.04 17.01 -6.01
C ARG A 198 53.81 18.21 -5.47
N ARG A 199 53.82 18.39 -4.14
CA ARG A 199 54.67 19.42 -3.54
C ARG A 199 56.13 19.05 -3.68
N ASP A 200 56.99 20.07 -3.58
CA ASP A 200 58.43 19.83 -3.53
C ASP A 200 58.77 18.97 -2.31
N ARG A 201 59.78 18.12 -2.46
CA ARG A 201 60.15 17.15 -1.44
C ARG A 201 60.62 17.84 -0.16
N GLY A 202 61.42 18.91 -0.25
CA GLY A 202 61.92 19.63 0.93
C GLY A 202 60.79 20.26 1.76
N GLU A 203 59.85 20.91 1.08
CA GLU A 203 58.67 21.51 1.75
C GLU A 203 57.80 20.46 2.44
N MET A 204 57.70 19.27 1.86
CA MET A 204 56.89 18.19 2.42
C MET A 204 57.53 17.58 3.68
N GLU A 205 58.86 17.52 3.75
CA GLU A 205 59.59 17.09 4.94
C GLU A 205 59.34 18.05 6.12
N GLU A 206 59.38 19.38 5.89
CA GLU A 206 59.05 20.39 6.91
C GLU A 206 57.61 20.26 7.43
N ILE A 207 56.65 20.04 6.52
CA ILE A 207 55.24 19.84 6.90
C ILE A 207 55.09 18.58 7.76
N VAL A 208 55.76 17.49 7.39
CA VAL A 208 55.72 16.25 8.17
C VAL A 208 56.28 16.49 9.58
N PHE A 209 57.43 17.16 9.72
CA PHE A 209 57.98 17.50 11.05
C PHE A 209 57.00 18.31 11.89
N LYS A 210 56.39 19.35 11.31
CA LYS A 210 55.37 20.17 11.99
C LYS A 210 54.13 19.37 12.41
N LEU A 211 53.71 18.38 11.63
CA LEU A 211 52.61 17.51 12.01
C LEU A 211 52.97 16.63 13.22
N PHE A 212 54.20 16.13 13.27
CA PHE A 212 54.67 15.32 14.38
C PHE A 212 54.92 16.10 15.68
N GLU A 213 55.10 17.42 15.62
CA GLU A 213 55.05 18.29 16.81
C GLU A 213 53.65 18.29 17.44
N ARG A 214 52.59 18.17 16.64
CA ARG A 214 51.20 18.17 17.13
C ARG A 214 50.84 16.88 17.86
N GLN A 215 51.34 15.74 17.39
CA GLN A 215 51.21 14.44 18.06
C GLN A 215 52.30 13.47 17.60
N PRO A 216 52.80 12.59 18.50
CA PRO A 216 53.96 11.75 18.23
C PRO A 216 53.71 10.62 17.21
N ASN A 217 52.45 10.28 16.93
CA ASN A 217 52.06 9.18 16.08
C ASN A 217 50.95 9.61 15.11
N TRP A 218 51.11 9.27 13.82
CA TRP A 218 50.16 9.62 12.78
C TRP A 218 49.80 8.43 11.91
N SER A 219 48.53 8.25 11.55
CA SER A 219 48.12 7.22 10.58
C SER A 219 48.33 7.73 9.14
N LEU A 220 48.59 6.82 8.20
CA LEU A 220 48.75 7.17 6.78
C LEU A 220 47.53 7.91 6.23
N ARG A 221 46.33 7.48 6.61
CA ARG A 221 45.07 8.09 6.18
C ARG A 221 44.96 9.54 6.64
N ASN A 222 45.35 9.83 7.88
CA ASN A 222 45.29 11.18 8.42
C ASN A 222 46.34 12.09 7.76
N LEU A 223 47.54 11.58 7.49
CA LEU A 223 48.57 12.35 6.80
C LEU A 223 48.17 12.68 5.34
N ILE A 224 47.51 11.76 4.63
CA ILE A 224 46.96 12.02 3.29
C ILE A 224 45.92 13.15 3.35
N GLN A 225 45.03 13.12 4.34
CA GLN A 225 43.99 14.11 4.47
C GLN A 225 44.54 15.50 4.85
N GLU A 226 45.53 15.54 5.74
CA GLU A 226 46.11 16.79 6.24
C GLU A 226 47.00 17.49 5.20
N THR A 227 47.66 16.70 4.34
CA THR A 227 48.65 17.21 3.37
C THR A 227 48.11 17.29 1.94
N ASP A 228 46.96 16.66 1.70
CA ASP A 228 46.33 16.45 0.38
C ASP A 228 47.29 15.89 -0.69
N GLN A 229 48.32 15.16 -0.26
CA GLN A 229 49.31 14.53 -1.14
C GLN A 229 48.91 13.09 -1.52
N PRO A 230 49.28 12.63 -2.74
CA PRO A 230 49.06 11.24 -3.13
C PRO A 230 49.74 10.24 -2.18
N GLU A 231 49.05 9.15 -1.86
CA GLU A 231 49.52 8.11 -0.92
C GLU A 231 50.92 7.60 -1.25
N GLN A 232 51.21 7.37 -2.53
CA GLN A 232 52.51 6.84 -2.95
C GLN A 232 53.65 7.82 -2.65
N PHE A 233 53.45 9.12 -2.92
CA PHE A 233 54.46 10.16 -2.67
C PHE A 233 54.74 10.31 -1.17
N LEU A 234 53.68 10.27 -0.37
CA LEU A 234 53.82 10.35 1.08
C LEU A 234 54.53 9.12 1.65
N LYS A 235 54.28 7.91 1.13
CA LYS A 235 55.01 6.70 1.54
C LYS A 235 56.50 6.78 1.25
N ASP A 236 56.89 7.37 0.12
CA ASP A 236 58.31 7.54 -0.22
C ASP A 236 59.02 8.46 0.78
N ILE A 237 58.38 9.56 1.20
CA ILE A 237 58.91 10.49 2.21
C ILE A 237 58.92 9.86 3.60
N LEU A 238 57.83 9.19 3.99
CA LEU A 238 57.73 8.52 5.29
C LEU A 238 58.71 7.36 5.44
N LYS A 239 59.10 6.70 4.35
CA LYS A 239 60.14 5.66 4.36
C LYS A 239 61.49 6.22 4.80
N ASP A 240 61.78 7.46 4.43
CA ASP A 240 63.05 8.10 4.72
C ASP A 240 63.06 8.73 6.13
N LEU A 241 61.95 9.34 6.55
CA LEU A 241 61.87 10.09 7.82
C LEU A 241 61.29 9.32 9.01
N CYS A 242 60.41 8.34 8.78
CA CYS A 242 59.60 7.72 9.83
C CYS A 242 59.85 6.21 9.98
N VAL A 243 59.42 5.66 11.11
CA VAL A 243 59.30 4.24 11.41
C VAL A 243 57.82 3.87 11.44
N TYR A 244 57.46 2.76 10.80
CA TYR A 244 56.10 2.25 10.82
C TYR A 244 55.89 1.28 11.98
N ASN A 245 54.93 1.59 12.85
CA ASN A 245 54.61 0.80 14.02
C ASN A 245 53.71 -0.39 13.62
N ASN A 246 54.32 -1.58 13.56
CA ASN A 246 53.65 -2.81 13.14
C ASN A 246 52.92 -3.55 14.27
N LYS A 247 53.14 -3.19 15.55
CA LYS A 247 52.62 -3.92 16.72
C LYS A 247 52.32 -2.96 17.89
N GLY A 248 51.46 -3.39 18.81
CA GLY A 248 51.10 -2.65 20.01
C GLY A 248 49.95 -1.64 19.82
N THR A 249 49.69 -0.81 20.83
CA THR A 249 48.59 0.18 20.84
C THR A 249 48.67 1.20 19.68
N ASN A 250 49.88 1.46 19.18
CA ASN A 250 50.14 2.36 18.07
C ASN A 250 50.26 1.64 16.71
N GLN A 251 49.77 0.39 16.61
CA GLN A 251 49.82 -0.36 15.36
C GLN A 251 49.13 0.42 14.22
N GLY A 252 49.77 0.49 13.06
CA GLY A 252 49.24 1.17 11.89
C GLY A 252 49.57 2.66 11.81
N THR A 253 50.41 3.16 12.72
CA THR A 253 50.87 4.56 12.74
C THR A 253 52.33 4.68 12.36
N TYR A 254 52.72 5.87 11.90
CA TYR A 254 54.09 6.29 11.67
C TYR A 254 54.55 7.15 12.84
N GLU A 255 55.83 7.02 13.18
CA GLU A 255 56.52 7.88 14.13
C GLU A 255 57.84 8.36 13.52
N LEU A 256 58.29 9.58 13.82
CA LEU A 256 59.60 10.04 13.36
C LEU A 256 60.71 9.13 13.88
N LYS A 257 61.74 8.88 13.06
CA LYS A 257 62.95 8.20 13.53
C LYS A 257 63.53 8.96 14.74
N PRO A 258 64.10 8.24 15.71
CA PRO A 258 64.65 8.85 16.92
C PRO A 258 65.76 9.87 16.64
N GLU A 259 66.43 9.75 15.50
CA GLU A 259 67.46 10.68 15.00
C GLU A 259 66.90 12.09 14.72
N TYR A 260 65.65 12.20 14.28
CA TYR A 260 65.01 13.48 13.95
C TYR A 260 64.14 14.04 15.09
N ARG A 261 63.98 13.33 16.21
CA ARG A 261 63.26 13.85 17.39
C ARG A 261 64.06 14.90 18.18
N LYS A 262 65.32 15.18 17.83
CA LYS A 262 66.26 16.02 18.61
C LYS A 262 66.78 17.26 17.89
N SER A 263 66.23 17.65 16.75
CA SER A 263 66.59 18.90 16.06
C SER A 263 65.60 20.01 16.44
N GLY A 264 65.74 20.48 17.68
CA GLY A 264 64.99 21.57 18.28
C GLY A 264 65.80 22.18 19.42
N ASP A 265 67.05 22.52 19.11
CA ASP A 265 67.86 23.54 19.78
C ASP A 265 68.67 24.27 18.68
#